data_AF-A0A5N6I244-F1
#
_entry.id   AF-A0A5N6I244-F1
#
_cell.length_a   1.000
_cell.length_b   1.000
_cell.length_c   1.000
_cell.angle_alpha   90.00
_cell.angle_beta   90.00
_cell.angle_gamma   90.00
#
_symmetry.space_group_name_H-M   'P 1'
#
loop_
_entity.id
_entity.type
_entity.pdbx_description
1 polymer ?
#
loop_
_entity_poly.entity_id
_entity_poly.type
_entity_poly.pdbx_seq_one_letter_code
_entity_poly.pdbx_strand_id
1 'polypeptide(L)'
;MPRPKRQTRTTDMSILDSNEFFSDESSFYGSEDEKARLEYLAKTYDPGPYWETIHPTLYSTIQHDALAVSKKQPISENNPPAKPKPSPHPVHFEPETPTSTAAHNARTRNESVHDFLARLPPSETEAADVGPWIYVDHPGAPQGEKDIAGLVGRGTEMLRAFEERKVAVEVEMEGASALARGRKLVPLRRGLEREIFALARETGVVSGKWMLFLGEEDVDRVWGVVVEETVEGRLGFAAKVATRDGRGKARLLAIYTRDFGDVDDVRRVLERLVELELVRREDRPIYYKCDAYTYLEITSGNSYGLKASMFSSREVLERKV
;
A
#
# COMPACT_ATOMS: atom_id res chain seq x y z
N MET A 1 -70.28 -22.14 54.79
CA MET A 1 -68.93 -22.40 55.34
C MET A 1 -67.90 -22.04 54.27
N PRO A 2 -66.78 -21.39 54.64
CA PRO A 2 -66.53 -20.00 54.26
C PRO A 2 -65.24 -19.79 53.44
N ARG A 3 -65.22 -18.67 52.69
CA ARG A 3 -64.02 -18.06 52.11
C ARG A 3 -63.03 -17.66 53.22
N PRO A 4 -61.73 -17.98 53.13
CA PRO A 4 -60.75 -17.37 54.00
C PRO A 4 -60.32 -16.00 53.47
N LYS A 5 -60.00 -15.16 54.45
CA LYS A 5 -59.96 -13.70 54.41
C LYS A 5 -58.63 -13.17 53.91
N ARG A 6 -58.74 -11.99 53.31
CA ARG A 6 -57.71 -10.99 53.03
C ARG A 6 -56.83 -10.76 54.27
N GLN A 7 -55.52 -10.97 54.13
CA GLN A 7 -54.52 -10.43 55.04
C GLN A 7 -53.80 -9.28 54.32
N THR A 8 -54.12 -8.07 54.76
CA THR A 8 -53.41 -6.84 54.44
C THR A 8 -52.02 -6.90 55.07
N ARG A 9 -50.97 -6.86 54.26
CA ARG A 9 -49.64 -6.49 54.71
C ARG A 9 -49.33 -5.11 54.12
N THR A 10 -49.52 -4.12 54.97
CA THR A 10 -48.95 -2.78 54.85
C THR A 10 -47.44 -2.95 54.77
N THR A 11 -46.84 -2.61 53.63
CA THR A 11 -45.40 -2.35 53.57
C THR A 11 -45.25 -0.92 53.07
N ASP A 12 -44.92 -0.11 54.07
CA ASP A 12 -44.28 1.19 54.05
C ASP A 12 -43.69 1.62 52.69
N MET A 13 -44.29 2.67 52.15
CA MET A 13 -43.70 3.56 51.15
C MET A 13 -42.67 4.43 51.88
N SER A 14 -41.45 3.94 52.04
CA SER A 14 -40.33 4.80 52.41
C SER A 14 -39.02 4.32 51.79
N ILE A 15 -38.56 5.17 50.86
CA ILE A 15 -37.16 5.35 50.42
C ILE A 15 -36.62 4.20 49.56
N LEU A 16 -37.11 4.17 48.30
CA LEU A 16 -36.27 3.74 47.20
C LEU A 16 -35.29 4.87 46.92
N ASP A 17 -34.06 4.70 47.38
CA ASP A 17 -32.92 5.55 47.04
C ASP A 17 -32.61 5.33 45.55
N SER A 18 -33.28 6.09 44.70
CA SER A 18 -33.23 6.02 43.25
C SER A 18 -32.00 6.74 42.69
N ASN A 19 -30.80 6.38 43.18
CA ASN A 19 -29.54 7.01 42.78
C ASN A 19 -28.42 6.05 42.35
N GLU A 20 -28.68 4.74 42.23
CA GLU A 20 -27.62 3.77 41.86
C GLU A 20 -27.75 3.15 40.45
N PHE A 21 -28.72 3.56 39.63
CA PHE A 21 -28.91 2.99 38.29
C PHE A 21 -28.59 3.92 37.10
N PHE A 22 -28.04 5.10 37.39
CA PHE A 22 -27.45 6.00 36.39
C PHE A 22 -25.97 6.24 36.73
N SER A 23 -25.11 5.25 36.45
CA SER A 23 -23.68 5.51 36.39
C SER A 23 -23.35 6.09 35.00
N ASP A 24 -23.09 7.39 35.01
CA ASP A 24 -22.72 8.25 33.88
C ASP A 24 -21.20 8.31 33.70
N GLU A 25 -20.53 7.16 33.49
CA GLU A 25 -19.12 7.13 33.11
C GLU A 25 -18.87 6.20 31.91
N SER A 26 -19.31 6.67 30.74
CA SER A 26 -18.74 6.25 29.47
C SER A 26 -17.28 6.76 29.39
N SER A 27 -16.29 5.87 29.58
CA SER A 27 -14.85 6.19 29.54
C SER A 27 -14.33 6.49 28.12
N PHE A 28 -14.93 7.46 27.44
CA PHE A 28 -14.48 7.96 26.14
C PHE A 28 -13.05 8.54 26.20
N TYR A 29 -12.62 9.03 27.38
CA TYR A 29 -11.30 9.62 27.61
C TYR A 29 -10.31 8.70 28.36
N GLY A 30 -10.62 7.41 28.50
CA GLY A 30 -9.87 6.49 29.36
C GLY A 30 -10.15 6.73 30.84
N SER A 31 -9.70 5.82 31.71
CA SER A 31 -9.73 6.07 33.16
C SER A 31 -8.80 7.22 33.53
N GLU A 32 -9.03 7.89 34.67
CA GLU A 32 -8.12 8.92 35.18
C GLU A 32 -6.67 8.39 35.30
N ASP A 33 -6.50 7.10 35.61
CA ASP A 33 -5.20 6.43 35.63
C ASP A 33 -4.53 6.36 34.24
N GLU A 34 -5.30 6.04 33.19
CA GLU A 34 -4.76 5.96 31.82
C GLU A 34 -4.46 7.36 31.26
N LYS A 35 -5.29 8.35 31.61
CA LYS A 35 -5.04 9.75 31.29
C LYS A 35 -3.76 10.25 31.95
N ALA A 36 -3.58 9.98 33.25
CA ALA A 36 -2.36 10.34 33.97
C ALA A 36 -1.10 9.66 33.37
N ARG A 37 -1.22 8.39 32.95
CA ARG A 37 -0.15 7.67 32.27
C ARG A 37 0.21 8.27 30.90
N LEU A 38 -0.78 8.61 30.09
CA LEU A 38 -0.56 9.23 28.77
C LEU A 38 0.01 10.64 28.92
N GLU A 39 -0.45 11.42 29.89
CA GLU A 39 0.13 12.72 30.23
C GLU A 39 1.58 12.59 30.70
N TYR A 40 1.90 11.54 31.48
CA TYR A 40 3.28 11.25 31.86
C TYR A 40 4.14 10.85 30.66
N LEU A 41 3.65 9.97 29.77
CA LEU A 41 4.36 9.58 28.55
C LEU A 41 4.58 10.78 27.62
N ALA A 42 3.59 11.65 27.45
CA ALA A 42 3.73 12.86 26.65
C ALA A 42 4.75 13.84 27.27
N LYS A 43 4.77 13.98 28.60
CA LYS A 43 5.77 14.81 29.31
C LYS A 43 7.18 14.24 29.26
N THR A 44 7.32 12.92 29.16
CA THR A 44 8.62 12.23 29.18
C THR A 44 9.11 11.79 27.79
N TYR A 45 8.28 11.93 26.76
CA TYR A 45 8.67 11.61 25.40
C TYR A 45 9.69 12.62 24.90
N ASP A 46 10.91 12.13 24.64
CA ASP A 46 11.95 12.89 23.97
C ASP A 46 11.89 12.59 22.47
N PRO A 47 11.51 13.57 21.62
CA PRO A 47 11.52 13.39 20.18
C PRO A 47 12.94 13.49 19.58
N GLY A 48 13.94 13.95 20.34
CA GLY A 48 15.32 14.19 19.89
C GLY A 48 15.92 12.99 19.15
N PRO A 49 15.94 11.78 19.74
CA PRO A 49 16.47 10.58 19.07
C PRO A 49 15.79 10.29 17.73
N TYR A 50 14.47 10.52 17.63
CA TYR A 50 13.76 10.35 16.37
C TYR A 50 14.25 11.36 15.33
N TRP A 51 14.34 12.64 15.67
CA TRP A 51 14.78 13.69 14.74
C TRP A 51 16.26 13.63 14.38
N GLU A 52 17.10 13.10 15.26
CA GLU A 52 18.55 13.03 15.07
C GLU A 52 19.00 11.75 14.35
N THR A 53 18.35 10.62 14.62
CA THR A 53 18.83 9.31 14.11
C THR A 53 17.92 8.70 13.04
N ILE A 54 16.61 8.89 13.17
CA ILE A 54 15.64 8.24 12.27
C ILE A 54 15.22 9.20 11.17
N HIS A 55 14.77 10.41 11.52
CA HIS A 55 14.26 11.39 10.56
C HIS A 55 15.23 11.71 9.41
N PRO A 56 16.56 11.89 9.64
CA PRO A 56 17.49 12.21 8.55
C PRO A 56 17.77 11.02 7.62
N THR A 57 17.48 9.79 8.06
CA THR A 57 17.65 8.57 7.26
C THR A 57 16.38 8.16 6.53
N LEU A 58 15.25 8.81 6.80
CA LEU A 58 14.02 8.62 6.05
C LEU A 58 14.19 9.13 4.62
N TYR A 59 13.82 8.28 3.66
CA TYR A 59 13.93 8.58 2.24
C TYR A 59 13.24 9.90 1.84
N SER A 60 12.07 10.18 2.40
CA SER A 60 11.32 11.42 2.19
C SER A 60 12.06 12.67 2.66
N THR A 61 12.78 12.57 3.78
CA THR A 61 13.55 13.68 4.36
C THR A 61 14.79 13.97 3.51
N ILE A 62 15.53 12.92 3.14
CA ILE A 62 16.70 13.03 2.25
C ILE A 62 16.29 13.70 0.93
N GLN A 63 15.14 13.31 0.38
CA GLN A 63 14.59 13.91 -0.84
C GLN A 63 14.21 15.39 -0.66
N HIS A 64 13.57 15.75 0.46
CA HIS A 64 13.19 17.13 0.75
C HIS A 64 14.42 18.05 0.94
N ASP A 65 15.44 17.59 1.66
CA ASP A 65 16.63 18.40 1.94
C ASP A 65 17.49 18.62 0.69
N ALA A 66 17.60 17.62 -0.19
CA ALA A 66 18.23 17.78 -1.50
C ALA A 66 17.56 18.88 -2.35
N LEU A 67 16.23 18.99 -2.29
CA LEU A 67 15.45 20.03 -2.99
C LEU A 67 15.64 21.42 -2.36
N ALA A 68 15.76 21.50 -1.03
CA ALA A 68 15.95 22.76 -0.31
C ALA A 68 17.35 23.38 -0.52
N VAL A 69 18.38 22.55 -0.64
CA VAL A 69 19.76 22.98 -0.93
C VAL A 69 19.86 23.55 -2.36
N SER A 70 19.17 22.93 -3.32
CA SER A 70 19.14 23.41 -4.71
C SER A 70 18.50 24.80 -4.86
N LYS A 71 17.58 25.18 -3.96
CA LYS A 71 16.90 26.49 -3.97
C LYS A 71 17.73 27.66 -3.42
N LYS A 72 18.87 27.43 -2.76
CA LYS A 72 19.64 28.47 -2.04
C LYS A 72 20.85 29.01 -2.81
N GLN A 73 21.10 28.63 -4.06
CA GLN A 73 22.20 29.21 -4.86
C GLN A 73 21.81 30.59 -5.43
N PRO A 74 22.68 31.62 -5.32
CA PRO A 74 22.39 32.97 -5.78
C PRO A 74 22.45 33.10 -7.31
N ILE A 75 21.43 33.74 -7.88
CA ILE A 75 21.27 34.00 -9.32
C ILE A 75 22.16 35.19 -9.71
N SER A 76 23.06 35.00 -10.67
CA SER A 76 23.80 36.11 -11.31
C SER A 76 22.93 36.72 -12.41
N GLU A 77 22.57 37.99 -12.23
CA GLU A 77 21.81 38.80 -13.18
C GLU A 77 22.68 39.17 -14.39
N ASN A 78 22.34 38.63 -15.57
CA ASN A 78 22.39 39.31 -16.87
C ASN A 78 22.08 38.29 -17.98
N ASN A 79 20.80 38.17 -18.37
CA ASN A 79 20.35 37.92 -19.75
C ASN A 79 18.80 37.91 -19.87
N PRO A 80 18.21 38.36 -20.99
CA PRO A 80 16.76 38.47 -21.18
C PRO A 80 16.05 37.10 -21.31
N PRO A 81 14.70 37.04 -21.20
CA PRO A 81 13.97 35.81 -20.90
C PRO A 81 13.95 34.84 -22.09
N ALA A 82 14.88 33.89 -22.08
CA ALA A 82 14.80 32.70 -22.91
C ALA A 82 13.82 31.71 -22.26
N LYS A 83 12.96 31.13 -23.11
CA LYS A 83 11.98 30.05 -22.85
C LYS A 83 12.40 29.10 -21.72
N PRO A 84 11.47 28.64 -20.87
CA PRO A 84 11.80 27.83 -19.69
C PRO A 84 12.62 26.61 -20.10
N LYS A 85 13.90 26.61 -19.70
CA LYS A 85 14.76 25.44 -19.81
C LYS A 85 14.32 24.43 -18.76
N PRO A 86 14.25 23.13 -19.08
CA PRO A 86 13.96 22.10 -18.10
C PRO A 86 15.00 22.13 -16.97
N SER A 87 14.50 22.04 -15.74
CA SER A 87 15.28 22.01 -14.50
C SER A 87 16.31 20.86 -14.51
N PRO A 88 17.53 21.04 -13.95
CA PRO A 88 18.63 20.08 -14.14
C PRO A 88 18.52 18.77 -13.36
N HIS A 89 17.49 18.60 -12.52
CA HIS A 89 17.29 17.37 -11.75
C HIS A 89 15.84 16.90 -11.93
N PRO A 90 15.59 15.95 -12.85
CA PRO A 90 14.31 15.27 -12.94
C PRO A 90 14.03 14.59 -11.59
N VAL A 91 12.81 14.74 -11.07
CA VAL A 91 12.29 13.80 -10.07
C VAL A 91 12.27 12.45 -10.77
N HIS A 92 13.26 11.60 -10.48
CA HIS A 92 13.40 10.30 -11.14
C HIS A 92 12.38 9.35 -10.50
N PHE A 93 11.25 9.14 -11.18
CA PHE A 93 10.31 8.09 -10.80
C PHE A 93 10.82 6.79 -11.40
N GLU A 94 11.38 5.91 -10.56
CA GLU A 94 11.77 4.58 -11.01
C GLU A 94 10.52 3.75 -11.33
N PRO A 95 10.40 3.20 -12.54
CA PRO A 95 9.28 2.34 -12.89
C PRO A 95 9.26 1.05 -12.05
N GLU A 96 8.07 0.53 -11.75
CA GLU A 96 7.88 -0.69 -10.96
C GLU A 96 8.44 -1.96 -11.65
N THR A 97 8.52 -1.89 -12.97
CA THR A 97 9.18 -2.83 -13.88
C THR A 97 10.15 -2.02 -14.74
N PRO A 98 11.36 -1.70 -14.25
CA PRO A 98 12.36 -1.07 -15.09
C PRO A 98 12.67 -2.01 -16.26
N THR A 99 12.99 -1.42 -17.41
CA THR A 99 13.52 -2.24 -18.51
C THR A 99 14.75 -2.95 -17.98
N SER A 100 14.93 -4.24 -18.30
CA SER A 100 16.13 -4.99 -17.94
C SER A 100 17.37 -4.49 -18.72
N THR A 101 17.75 -3.24 -18.46
CA THR A 101 18.96 -2.58 -18.97
C THR A 101 20.09 -2.64 -17.95
N ALA A 102 19.75 -2.86 -16.67
CA ALA A 102 20.69 -2.90 -15.57
C ALA A 102 21.12 -4.34 -15.28
N ALA A 103 22.23 -4.78 -15.88
CA ALA A 103 22.76 -6.14 -15.69
C ALA A 103 23.02 -6.51 -14.22
N HIS A 104 23.26 -5.53 -13.34
CA HIS A 104 23.63 -5.77 -11.95
C HIS A 104 22.51 -6.43 -11.12
N ASN A 105 21.24 -6.14 -11.42
CA ASN A 105 20.09 -6.65 -10.67
C ASN A 105 18.99 -7.28 -11.54
N ALA A 106 19.25 -7.46 -12.83
CA ALA A 106 18.30 -8.04 -13.76
C ALA A 106 18.95 -9.03 -14.73
N ARG A 107 18.14 -9.94 -15.28
CA ARG A 107 18.58 -10.88 -16.31
C ARG A 107 18.83 -10.15 -17.62
N THR A 108 20.03 -10.29 -18.20
CA THR A 108 20.29 -9.71 -19.52
C THR A 108 19.75 -10.58 -20.65
N ARG A 109 19.51 -10.01 -21.84
CA ARG A 109 18.95 -10.74 -22.99
C ARG A 109 19.77 -11.97 -23.41
N ASN A 110 21.10 -11.89 -23.29
CA ASN A 110 22.02 -12.93 -23.73
C ASN A 110 22.43 -13.91 -22.62
N GLU A 111 21.93 -13.71 -21.40
CA GLU A 111 22.24 -14.54 -20.25
C GLU A 111 21.24 -15.70 -20.16
N SER A 112 21.74 -16.91 -19.92
CA SER A 112 20.85 -18.06 -19.71
C SER A 112 20.07 -17.92 -18.39
N VAL A 113 18.91 -18.57 -18.28
CA VAL A 113 18.15 -18.59 -17.01
C VAL A 113 19.01 -19.16 -15.88
N HIS A 114 19.77 -20.21 -16.17
CA HIS A 114 20.68 -20.85 -15.21
C HIS A 114 21.75 -19.89 -14.70
N ASP A 115 22.46 -19.19 -15.59
CA ASP A 115 23.54 -18.27 -15.19
C ASP A 115 23.01 -17.08 -14.39
N PHE A 116 21.82 -16.58 -14.76
CA PHE A 116 21.14 -15.53 -14.02
C PHE A 116 20.81 -15.94 -12.58
N LEU A 117 20.19 -17.12 -12.41
CA LEU A 117 19.82 -17.63 -11.09
C LEU A 117 21.05 -17.95 -10.24
N ALA A 118 22.14 -18.42 -10.85
CA ALA A 118 23.41 -18.66 -10.16
C ALA A 118 24.10 -17.35 -9.75
N ARG A 119 23.95 -16.29 -10.54
CA ARG A 119 24.55 -14.97 -10.27
C ARG A 119 23.78 -14.18 -9.22
N LEU A 120 22.45 -14.27 -9.20
CA LEU A 120 21.57 -13.50 -8.31
C LEU A 120 20.56 -14.41 -7.58
N PRO A 121 21.01 -15.34 -6.73
CA PRO A 121 20.12 -16.10 -5.85
C PRO A 121 19.51 -15.14 -4.80
N PRO A 122 18.18 -14.99 -4.72
CA PRO A 122 17.56 -14.05 -3.79
C PRO A 122 17.89 -14.28 -2.31
N SER A 123 18.21 -15.52 -1.91
CA SER A 123 18.66 -15.88 -0.56
C SER A 123 20.01 -15.31 -0.17
N GLU A 124 20.93 -15.16 -1.10
CA GLU A 124 22.30 -14.71 -0.82
C GLU A 124 22.58 -13.28 -1.31
N THR A 125 21.75 -12.76 -2.20
CA THR A 125 21.93 -11.42 -2.78
C THR A 125 21.51 -10.34 -1.79
N GLU A 126 22.46 -9.54 -1.32
CA GLU A 126 22.24 -8.44 -0.38
C GLU A 126 21.74 -7.17 -1.10
N ALA A 127 20.83 -6.45 -0.44
CA ALA A 127 20.29 -5.20 -0.99
C ALA A 127 21.36 -4.11 -1.23
N ALA A 128 22.48 -4.18 -0.49
CA ALA A 128 23.59 -3.23 -0.61
C ALA A 128 24.36 -3.38 -1.94
N ASP A 129 24.35 -4.57 -2.54
CA ASP A 129 25.15 -4.88 -3.72
C ASP A 129 24.41 -4.56 -5.02
N VAL A 130 23.10 -4.84 -5.05
CA VAL A 130 22.30 -4.77 -6.29
C VAL A 130 21.03 -3.92 -6.15
N GLY A 131 20.81 -3.32 -4.98
CA GLY A 131 19.57 -2.65 -4.63
C GLY A 131 18.50 -3.62 -4.09
N PRO A 132 17.32 -3.11 -3.72
CA PRO A 132 16.32 -3.88 -2.97
C PRO A 132 15.58 -4.94 -3.79
N TRP A 133 15.82 -5.03 -5.10
CA TRP A 133 15.03 -5.85 -6.02
C TRP A 133 15.91 -6.54 -7.04
N ILE A 134 15.59 -7.79 -7.33
CA ILE A 134 16.06 -8.54 -8.49
C ILE A 134 14.91 -8.64 -9.50
N TYR A 135 15.20 -8.40 -10.78
CA TYR A 135 14.19 -8.31 -11.84
C TYR A 135 14.37 -9.37 -12.92
N VAL A 136 13.25 -9.81 -13.48
CA VAL A 136 13.19 -10.59 -14.73
C VAL A 136 12.06 -10.05 -15.59
N ASP A 137 12.30 -9.91 -16.88
CA ASP A 137 11.31 -9.54 -17.88
C ASP A 137 11.29 -10.55 -19.04
N HIS A 138 10.12 -10.67 -19.66
CA HIS A 138 9.99 -11.39 -20.91
C HIS A 138 10.68 -10.57 -22.03
N PRO A 139 11.52 -11.16 -22.90
CA PRO A 139 12.27 -10.42 -23.92
C PRO A 139 11.42 -9.58 -24.89
N GLY A 140 10.16 -9.97 -25.09
CA GLY A 140 9.15 -9.24 -25.87
C GLY A 140 8.25 -8.30 -25.07
N ALA A 141 8.61 -7.93 -23.84
CA ALA A 141 7.82 -7.02 -23.02
C ALA A 141 7.63 -5.65 -23.71
N PRO A 142 6.40 -5.18 -23.93
CA PRO A 142 6.14 -3.89 -24.55
C PRO A 142 6.70 -2.74 -23.72
N GLN A 143 7.46 -1.86 -24.36
CA GLN A 143 7.90 -0.59 -23.81
C GLN A 143 6.90 0.50 -24.20
N GLY A 144 5.73 0.49 -23.55
CA GLY A 144 4.82 1.63 -23.64
C GLY A 144 5.38 2.81 -22.85
N GLU A 145 5.36 4.00 -23.44
CA GLU A 145 5.66 5.23 -22.71
C GLU A 145 4.55 5.46 -21.68
N LYS A 146 4.93 5.59 -20.41
CA LYS A 146 4.01 5.79 -19.28
C LYS A 146 4.23 7.18 -18.69
N ASP A 147 3.17 7.96 -18.56
CA ASP A 147 3.23 9.26 -17.88
C ASP A 147 3.10 9.09 -16.35
N ILE A 148 4.14 8.51 -15.74
CA ILE A 148 4.17 8.29 -14.28
C ILE A 148 4.14 9.63 -13.54
N ALA A 149 4.85 10.65 -14.05
CA ALA A 149 4.90 11.96 -13.41
C ALA A 149 3.52 12.64 -13.42
N GLY A 150 2.79 12.60 -14.55
CA GLY A 150 1.44 13.14 -14.64
C GLY A 150 0.41 12.36 -13.83
N LEU A 151 0.59 11.03 -13.68
CA LEU A 151 -0.21 10.23 -12.74
C LEU A 151 0.02 10.71 -11.31
N VAL A 152 1.28 10.81 -10.86
CA VAL A 152 1.60 11.18 -9.48
C VAL A 152 1.13 12.60 -9.19
N GLY A 153 1.40 13.56 -10.08
CA GLY A 153 0.99 14.95 -9.91
C GLY A 153 -0.52 15.11 -9.75
N ARG A 154 -1.29 14.65 -10.75
CA ARG A 154 -2.76 14.78 -10.75
C ARG A 154 -3.43 13.89 -9.71
N GLY A 155 -2.92 12.67 -9.52
CA GLY A 155 -3.43 11.75 -8.50
C GLY A 155 -3.24 12.31 -7.09
N THR A 156 -2.11 12.95 -6.79
CA THR A 156 -1.89 13.60 -5.49
C THR A 156 -2.87 14.75 -5.25
N GLU A 157 -3.17 15.54 -6.28
CA GLU A 157 -4.20 16.60 -6.18
C GLU A 157 -5.58 16.02 -5.88
N MET A 158 -5.95 14.91 -6.53
CA MET A 158 -7.22 14.23 -6.26
C MET A 158 -7.30 13.67 -4.84
N LEU A 159 -6.21 13.10 -4.32
CA LEU A 159 -6.13 12.60 -2.94
C LEU A 159 -6.30 13.74 -1.93
N ARG A 160 -5.66 14.89 -2.16
CA ARG A 160 -5.83 16.09 -1.32
C ARG A 160 -7.27 16.62 -1.35
N ALA A 161 -7.85 16.74 -2.54
CA ALA A 161 -9.24 17.18 -2.70
C ALA A 161 -10.22 16.23 -1.99
N PHE A 162 -9.94 14.93 -1.99
CA PHE A 162 -10.73 13.97 -1.22
C PHE A 162 -10.59 14.17 0.29
N GLU A 163 -9.37 14.41 0.80
CA GLU A 163 -9.16 14.67 2.23
C GLU A 163 -9.89 15.93 2.69
N GLU A 164 -9.85 17.02 1.91
CA GLU A 164 -10.63 18.24 2.18
C GLU A 164 -12.13 17.94 2.26
N ARG A 165 -12.67 17.19 1.30
CA ARG A 165 -14.08 16.78 1.30
C ARG A 165 -14.42 15.87 2.48
N LYS A 166 -13.50 14.97 2.86
CA LYS A 166 -13.65 14.08 4.02
C LYS A 166 -13.77 14.90 5.31
N VAL A 167 -12.88 15.87 5.51
CA VAL A 167 -12.93 16.78 6.67
C VAL A 167 -14.23 17.59 6.68
N ALA A 168 -14.66 18.12 5.53
CA ALA A 168 -15.93 18.84 5.44
C ALA A 168 -17.13 17.96 5.85
N VAL A 169 -17.16 16.69 5.42
CA VAL A 169 -18.18 15.73 5.84
C VAL A 169 -18.10 15.40 7.33
N GLU A 170 -16.89 15.30 7.89
CA GLU A 170 -16.69 15.05 9.32
C GLU A 170 -17.21 16.21 10.19
N VAL A 171 -17.02 17.45 9.75
CA VAL A 171 -17.55 18.66 10.40
C VAL A 171 -19.07 18.75 10.24
N GLU A 172 -19.61 18.55 9.04
CA GLU A 172 -21.06 18.60 8.81
C GLU A 172 -21.81 17.52 9.61
N MET A 173 -21.15 16.38 9.86
CA MET A 173 -21.70 15.25 10.59
C MET A 173 -21.16 15.15 12.02
N GLU A 174 -20.76 16.28 12.61
CA GLU A 174 -20.36 16.34 14.02
C GLU A 174 -21.52 15.87 14.93
N GLY A 175 -21.21 15.00 15.89
CA GLY A 175 -22.23 14.35 16.74
C GLY A 175 -22.97 13.17 16.07
N ALA A 176 -22.81 12.92 14.77
CA ALA A 176 -23.40 11.76 14.10
C ALA A 176 -22.62 10.46 14.38
N SER A 177 -23.35 9.34 14.36
CA SER A 177 -22.74 8.02 14.55
C SER A 177 -21.70 7.69 13.47
N ALA A 178 -20.69 6.87 13.82
CA ALA A 178 -19.67 6.42 12.88
C ALA A 178 -20.26 5.72 11.65
N LEU A 179 -21.39 5.00 11.81
CA LEU A 179 -22.10 4.36 10.71
C LEU A 179 -22.70 5.38 9.74
N ALA A 180 -23.32 6.44 10.25
CA ALA A 180 -23.88 7.50 9.42
C ALA A 180 -22.78 8.21 8.62
N ARG A 181 -21.66 8.56 9.27
CA ARG A 181 -20.47 9.14 8.63
C ARG A 181 -19.91 8.21 7.55
N GLY A 182 -19.76 6.92 7.87
CA GLY A 182 -19.30 5.90 6.94
C GLY A 182 -20.17 5.84 5.67
N ARG A 183 -21.51 5.84 5.82
CA ARG A 183 -22.44 5.83 4.67
C ARG A 183 -22.26 7.02 3.74
N LYS A 184 -21.94 8.21 4.27
CA LYS A 184 -21.69 9.41 3.46
C LYS A 184 -20.32 9.41 2.78
N LEU A 185 -19.31 8.80 3.40
CA LEU A 185 -17.96 8.67 2.82
C LEU A 185 -17.85 7.59 1.74
N VAL A 186 -18.67 6.53 1.79
CA VAL A 186 -18.67 5.44 0.78
C VAL A 186 -18.77 5.94 -0.67
N PRO A 187 -19.74 6.77 -1.07
CA PRO A 187 -19.82 7.26 -2.45
C PRO A 187 -18.62 8.13 -2.84
N LEU A 188 -18.04 8.91 -1.91
CA LEU A 188 -16.84 9.71 -2.16
C LEU A 188 -15.63 8.81 -2.43
N ARG A 189 -15.44 7.75 -1.62
CA ARG A 189 -14.35 6.77 -1.80
C ARG A 189 -14.45 6.07 -3.14
N ARG A 190 -15.65 5.63 -3.51
CA ARG A 190 -15.92 5.01 -4.81
C ARG A 190 -15.69 6.00 -5.97
N GLY A 191 -15.98 7.29 -5.76
CA GLY A 191 -15.68 8.35 -6.72
C GLY A 191 -14.18 8.47 -6.96
N LEU A 192 -13.42 8.66 -5.87
CA LEU A 192 -11.96 8.76 -5.92
C LEU A 192 -11.33 7.55 -6.61
N GLU A 193 -11.72 6.33 -6.23
CA GLU A 193 -11.21 5.10 -6.87
C GLU A 193 -11.44 5.08 -8.38
N ARG A 194 -12.66 5.41 -8.84
CA ARG A 194 -12.97 5.47 -10.28
C ARG A 194 -12.13 6.52 -10.99
N GLU A 195 -11.96 7.69 -10.38
CA GLU A 195 -11.17 8.76 -10.99
C GLU A 195 -9.68 8.37 -11.06
N ILE A 196 -9.13 7.71 -10.04
CA ILE A 196 -7.74 7.21 -10.06
C ILE A 196 -7.56 6.19 -11.18
N PHE A 197 -8.52 5.28 -11.38
CA PHE A 197 -8.44 4.30 -12.47
C PHE A 197 -8.62 4.93 -13.85
N ALA A 198 -9.46 5.96 -13.98
CA ALA A 198 -9.57 6.72 -15.21
C ALA A 198 -8.24 7.43 -15.53
N LEU A 199 -7.64 8.05 -14.52
CA LEU A 199 -6.34 8.70 -14.64
C LEU A 199 -5.24 7.71 -15.02
N ALA A 200 -5.20 6.53 -14.39
CA ALA A 200 -4.24 5.48 -14.69
C ALA A 200 -4.32 5.01 -16.16
N ARG A 201 -5.53 4.92 -16.72
CA ARG A 201 -5.75 4.61 -18.15
C ARG A 201 -5.27 5.75 -19.04
N GLU A 202 -5.57 6.98 -18.66
CA GLU A 202 -5.14 8.17 -19.41
C GLU A 202 -3.61 8.29 -19.48
N THR A 203 -2.90 7.95 -18.40
CA THR A 203 -1.43 8.04 -18.32
C THR A 203 -0.71 6.76 -18.75
N GLY A 204 -1.43 5.71 -19.14
CA GLY A 204 -0.86 4.41 -19.51
C GLY A 204 -0.29 3.60 -18.34
N VAL A 205 -0.51 4.01 -17.09
CA VAL A 205 -0.07 3.29 -15.88
C VAL A 205 -1.11 2.24 -15.49
N VAL A 206 -1.36 1.31 -16.40
CA VAL A 206 -2.41 0.29 -16.28
C VAL A 206 -1.91 -1.06 -15.78
N SER A 207 -0.61 -1.23 -15.58
CA SER A 207 -0.07 -2.50 -15.08
C SER A 207 -0.44 -2.76 -13.61
N GLY A 208 -0.36 -4.02 -13.21
CA GLY A 208 -0.50 -4.42 -11.82
C GLY A 208 0.19 -5.74 -11.54
N LYS A 209 0.17 -6.18 -10.27
CA LYS A 209 0.96 -7.32 -9.82
C LYS A 209 0.25 -8.20 -8.81
N TRP A 210 0.44 -9.51 -8.94
CA TRP A 210 0.18 -10.49 -7.89
C TRP A 210 1.34 -10.47 -6.88
N MET A 211 1.03 -10.39 -5.59
CA MET A 211 2.02 -10.27 -4.51
C MET A 211 2.05 -11.54 -3.65
N LEU A 212 3.21 -12.19 -3.58
CA LEU A 212 3.50 -13.34 -2.72
C LEU A 212 4.55 -12.97 -1.68
N PHE A 213 4.44 -13.52 -0.48
CA PHE A 213 5.42 -13.32 0.59
C PHE A 213 6.08 -14.65 0.93
N LEU A 214 7.33 -14.81 0.52
CA LEU A 214 8.05 -16.09 0.57
C LEU A 214 8.96 -16.16 1.79
N GLY A 215 9.03 -17.34 2.42
CA GLY A 215 10.02 -17.64 3.44
C GLY A 215 11.42 -17.81 2.85
N GLU A 216 12.45 -17.73 3.69
CA GLU A 216 13.85 -17.88 3.28
C GLU A 216 14.15 -19.25 2.62
N GLU A 217 13.46 -20.31 3.05
CA GLU A 217 13.66 -21.66 2.51
C GLU A 217 13.07 -21.86 1.11
N ASP A 218 12.02 -21.13 0.75
CA ASP A 218 11.28 -21.32 -0.50
C ASP A 218 11.69 -20.32 -1.59
N VAL A 219 12.30 -19.20 -1.21
CA VAL A 219 12.48 -18.03 -2.09
C VAL A 219 13.22 -18.35 -3.39
N ASP A 220 14.34 -19.09 -3.32
CA ASP A 220 15.14 -19.39 -4.51
C ASP A 220 14.44 -20.38 -5.43
N ARG A 221 13.82 -21.42 -4.85
CA ARG A 221 13.06 -22.43 -5.60
C ARG A 221 11.89 -21.77 -6.35
N VAL A 222 11.09 -20.96 -5.65
CA VAL A 222 9.94 -20.28 -6.24
C VAL A 222 10.39 -19.24 -7.26
N TRP A 223 11.46 -18.49 -6.97
CA TRP A 223 12.02 -17.52 -7.92
C TRP A 223 12.51 -18.20 -9.20
N GLY A 224 13.20 -19.34 -9.10
CA GLY A 224 13.65 -20.10 -10.27
C GLY A 224 12.51 -20.46 -11.22
N VAL A 225 11.42 -21.01 -10.68
CA VAL A 225 10.22 -21.34 -11.46
C VAL A 225 9.60 -20.09 -12.10
N VAL A 226 9.49 -18.99 -11.35
CA VAL A 226 8.91 -17.74 -11.86
C VAL A 226 9.75 -17.12 -12.97
N VAL A 227 11.08 -17.17 -12.85
CA VAL A 227 12.01 -16.68 -13.87
C VAL A 227 11.82 -17.45 -15.17
N GLU A 228 11.84 -18.78 -15.11
CA GLU A 228 11.66 -19.64 -16.28
C GLU A 228 10.31 -19.36 -16.97
N GLU A 229 9.22 -19.39 -16.21
CA GLU A 229 7.87 -19.17 -16.74
C GLU A 229 7.63 -17.75 -17.26
N THR A 230 8.31 -16.74 -16.71
CA THR A 230 8.26 -15.36 -17.18
C THR A 230 9.05 -15.18 -18.47
N VAL A 231 10.27 -15.73 -18.54
CA VAL A 231 11.10 -15.65 -19.75
C VAL A 231 10.41 -16.35 -20.93
N GLU A 232 9.78 -17.50 -20.69
CA GLU A 232 9.00 -18.23 -21.68
C GLU A 232 7.64 -17.61 -22.00
N GLY A 233 7.23 -16.56 -21.28
CA GLY A 233 6.01 -15.81 -21.55
C GLY A 233 4.72 -16.54 -21.13
N ARG A 234 4.82 -17.59 -20.30
CA ARG A 234 3.66 -18.36 -19.80
C ARG A 234 3.02 -17.73 -18.56
N LEU A 235 3.78 -16.95 -17.79
CA LEU A 235 3.30 -16.33 -16.56
C LEU A 235 2.90 -14.87 -16.80
N GLY A 236 3.65 -13.90 -16.25
CA GLY A 236 3.49 -12.48 -16.48
C GLY A 236 4.48 -11.95 -17.52
N PHE A 237 4.44 -10.64 -17.79
CA PHE A 237 5.44 -10.01 -18.67
C PHE A 237 6.74 -9.65 -17.92
N ALA A 238 6.68 -9.57 -16.59
CA ALA A 238 7.81 -9.28 -15.72
C ALA A 238 7.54 -9.82 -14.31
N ALA A 239 8.60 -10.01 -13.54
CA ALA A 239 8.53 -10.28 -12.12
C ALA A 239 9.69 -9.60 -11.37
N LYS A 240 9.51 -9.36 -10.08
CA LYS A 240 10.58 -8.92 -9.18
C LYS A 240 10.51 -9.63 -7.84
N VAL A 241 11.67 -9.84 -7.24
CA VAL A 241 11.80 -10.42 -5.90
C VAL A 241 12.68 -9.55 -5.03
N ALA A 242 12.30 -9.38 -3.77
CA ALA A 242 13.09 -8.62 -2.81
C ALA A 242 14.40 -9.35 -2.50
N THR A 243 15.49 -8.60 -2.44
CA THR A 243 16.80 -9.09 -1.97
C THR A 243 16.76 -9.44 -0.49
N ARG A 244 17.83 -10.07 0.00
CA ARG A 244 18.01 -10.32 1.43
C ARG A 244 18.08 -8.99 2.19
N ASP A 245 17.38 -8.92 3.32
CA ASP A 245 17.31 -7.73 4.19
C ASP A 245 17.83 -8.00 5.63
N GLY A 246 18.37 -9.19 5.89
CA GLY A 246 18.93 -9.62 7.18
C GLY A 246 17.93 -9.74 8.34
N ARG A 247 16.63 -9.47 8.12
CA ARG A 247 15.62 -9.37 9.20
C ARG A 247 14.77 -10.63 9.35
N GLY A 248 15.06 -11.69 8.59
CA GLY A 248 14.32 -12.96 8.62
C GLY A 248 12.84 -12.83 8.25
N LYS A 249 12.46 -11.72 7.59
CA LYS A 249 11.07 -11.47 7.18
C LYS A 249 10.78 -12.17 5.85
N ALA A 250 9.50 -12.49 5.65
CA ALA A 250 9.04 -12.99 4.36
C ALA A 250 9.32 -11.94 3.28
N ARG A 251 9.85 -12.39 2.14
CA ARG A 251 10.28 -11.52 1.03
C ARG A 251 9.16 -11.36 0.01
N LEU A 252 8.97 -10.14 -0.49
CA LEU A 252 7.99 -9.88 -1.53
C LEU A 252 8.49 -10.43 -2.86
N LEU A 253 7.68 -11.28 -3.48
CA LEU A 253 7.74 -11.64 -4.89
C LEU A 253 6.51 -11.03 -5.57
N ALA A 254 6.72 -10.28 -6.65
CA ALA A 254 5.66 -9.68 -7.43
C ALA A 254 5.71 -10.13 -8.89
N ILE A 255 4.59 -10.62 -9.42
CA ILE A 255 4.43 -11.03 -10.83
C ILE A 255 3.47 -10.08 -11.53
N TYR A 256 3.89 -9.50 -12.65
CA TYR A 256 3.18 -8.41 -13.31
C TYR A 256 2.31 -8.87 -14.48
N THR A 257 1.14 -8.24 -14.58
CA THR A 257 0.25 -8.33 -15.73
C THR A 257 0.13 -6.96 -16.40
N ARG A 258 -0.21 -6.95 -17.69
CA ARG A 258 -0.08 -5.76 -18.52
C ARG A 258 -1.13 -4.69 -18.21
N ASP A 259 -2.35 -5.13 -17.93
CA ASP A 259 -3.50 -4.27 -17.66
C ASP A 259 -4.31 -4.84 -16.50
N PHE A 260 -4.48 -4.08 -15.42
CA PHE A 260 -5.30 -4.47 -14.28
C PHE A 260 -6.79 -4.60 -14.62
N GLY A 261 -7.24 -4.01 -15.73
CA GLY A 261 -8.60 -4.11 -16.25
C GLY A 261 -8.83 -5.36 -17.12
N ASP A 262 -7.78 -6.03 -17.57
CA ASP A 262 -7.86 -7.32 -18.25
C ASP A 262 -7.94 -8.44 -17.21
N VAL A 263 -9.15 -8.65 -16.69
CA VAL A 263 -9.43 -9.66 -15.66
C VAL A 263 -9.12 -11.08 -16.14
N ASP A 264 -9.19 -11.33 -17.45
CA ASP A 264 -8.87 -12.64 -18.03
C ASP A 264 -7.36 -12.89 -18.01
N ASP A 265 -6.51 -11.90 -18.34
CA ASP A 265 -5.06 -12.02 -18.16
C ASP A 265 -4.67 -12.14 -16.68
N VAL A 266 -5.29 -11.34 -15.80
CA VAL A 266 -5.08 -11.42 -14.34
C VAL A 266 -5.41 -12.82 -13.81
N ARG A 267 -6.52 -13.41 -14.28
CA ARG A 267 -6.93 -14.78 -13.94
C ARG A 267 -5.97 -15.81 -14.54
N ARG A 268 -5.61 -15.69 -15.81
CA ARG A 268 -4.67 -16.60 -16.51
C ARG A 268 -3.35 -16.72 -15.75
N VAL A 269 -2.79 -15.60 -15.30
CA VAL A 269 -1.55 -15.60 -14.49
C VAL A 269 -1.78 -16.30 -13.15
N LEU A 270 -2.89 -16.05 -12.48
CA LEU A 270 -3.21 -16.72 -11.21
C LEU A 270 -3.40 -18.22 -11.38
N GLU A 271 -4.13 -18.66 -12.40
CA GLU A 271 -4.34 -20.07 -12.72
C GLU A 271 -3.00 -20.77 -13.00
N ARG A 272 -2.09 -20.12 -13.72
CA ARG A 272 -0.73 -20.63 -13.93
C ARG A 272 0.06 -20.76 -12.63
N LEU A 273 -0.05 -19.80 -11.71
CA LEU A 273 0.57 -19.91 -10.36
C LEU A 273 0.01 -21.11 -9.56
N VAL A 274 -1.27 -21.44 -9.74
CA VAL A 274 -1.89 -22.61 -9.11
C VAL A 274 -1.42 -23.92 -9.75
N GLU A 275 -1.33 -23.99 -11.08
CA GLU A 275 -0.80 -25.15 -11.82
C GLU A 275 0.63 -25.49 -11.42
N LEU A 276 1.44 -24.47 -11.14
CA LEU A 276 2.83 -24.60 -10.69
C LEU A 276 2.95 -24.89 -9.18
N GLU A 277 1.82 -25.06 -8.48
CA GLU A 277 1.73 -25.27 -7.03
C GLU A 277 2.37 -24.15 -6.18
N LEU A 278 2.57 -22.96 -6.77
CA LEU A 278 3.10 -21.78 -6.07
C LEU A 278 2.02 -21.07 -5.25
N VAL A 279 0.76 -21.26 -5.61
CA VAL A 279 -0.42 -20.78 -4.89
C VAL A 279 -1.39 -21.94 -4.72
N ARG A 280 -1.75 -22.27 -3.49
CA ARG A 280 -2.76 -23.30 -3.21
C ARG A 280 -4.08 -22.66 -2.81
N ARG A 281 -5.19 -23.28 -3.23
CA ARG A 281 -6.55 -22.76 -2.99
C ARG A 281 -6.92 -22.72 -1.50
N GLU A 282 -6.35 -23.63 -0.72
CA GLU A 282 -6.61 -23.77 0.71
C GLU A 282 -5.77 -22.83 1.58
N ASP A 283 -4.70 -22.25 1.01
CA ASP A 283 -3.82 -21.33 1.72
C ASP A 283 -4.44 -19.94 1.88
N ARG A 284 -3.76 -19.09 2.64
CA ARG A 284 -4.13 -17.67 2.72
C ARG A 284 -4.11 -17.05 1.32
N PRO A 285 -5.12 -16.24 0.96
CA PRO A 285 -5.18 -15.65 -0.36
C PRO A 285 -4.02 -14.68 -0.56
N ILE A 286 -3.52 -14.64 -1.80
CA ILE A 286 -2.62 -13.59 -2.27
C ILE A 286 -3.44 -12.44 -2.85
N TYR A 287 -2.83 -11.28 -2.99
CA TYR A 287 -3.52 -10.07 -3.41
C TYR A 287 -2.92 -9.46 -4.66
N TYR A 288 -3.79 -8.90 -5.49
CA TYR A 288 -3.46 -8.19 -6.70
C TYR A 288 -3.54 -6.68 -6.45
N LYS A 289 -2.50 -5.93 -6.81
CA LYS A 289 -2.42 -4.46 -6.66
C LYS A 289 -2.03 -3.80 -7.98
N CYS A 290 -2.75 -2.76 -8.39
CA CYS A 290 -2.36 -1.96 -9.54
C CYS A 290 -1.17 -1.03 -9.24
N ASP A 291 -0.37 -0.73 -10.26
CA ASP A 291 0.79 0.13 -10.13
C ASP A 291 0.39 1.57 -9.79
N ALA A 292 -0.77 2.03 -10.26
CA ALA A 292 -1.28 3.35 -9.92
C ALA A 292 -1.40 3.56 -8.40
N TYR A 293 -1.90 2.56 -7.67
CA TYR A 293 -1.94 2.61 -6.20
C TYR A 293 -0.56 2.54 -5.55
N THR A 294 0.42 1.94 -6.22
CA THR A 294 1.80 1.92 -5.72
C THR A 294 2.46 3.29 -5.86
N TYR A 295 2.32 3.93 -7.03
CA TYR A 295 2.86 5.29 -7.26
C TYR A 295 2.18 6.37 -6.44
N LEU A 296 0.89 6.19 -6.13
CA LEU A 296 0.13 7.10 -5.27
C LEU A 296 0.25 6.74 -3.78
N GLU A 297 1.14 5.82 -3.43
CA GLU A 297 1.43 5.41 -2.05
C GLU A 297 0.18 4.91 -1.27
N ILE A 298 -0.81 4.39 -1.97
CA ILE A 298 -2.02 3.82 -1.38
C ILE A 298 -1.67 2.44 -0.82
N THR A 299 -1.45 2.41 0.48
CA THR A 299 -1.11 1.21 1.26
C THR A 299 -2.27 0.79 2.16
N SER A 300 -2.10 -0.35 2.85
CA SER A 300 -3.10 -0.82 3.82
C SER A 300 -3.25 0.22 4.95
N GLY A 301 -4.48 0.55 5.31
CA GLY A 301 -4.75 1.54 6.36
C GLY A 301 -4.57 3.00 5.93
N ASN A 302 -4.51 3.29 4.63
CA ASN A 302 -4.45 4.67 4.12
C ASN A 302 -5.58 5.57 4.67
N SER A 303 -5.30 6.87 4.77
CA SER A 303 -6.22 7.90 5.30
C SER A 303 -7.52 8.02 4.49
N TYR A 304 -7.50 7.60 3.23
CA TYR A 304 -8.64 7.68 2.30
C TYR A 304 -9.69 6.59 2.55
N GLY A 305 -9.30 5.48 3.19
CA GLY A 305 -10.15 4.32 3.39
C GLY A 305 -10.38 3.50 2.11
N LEU A 306 -9.44 3.57 1.17
CA LEU A 306 -9.43 2.76 -0.05
C LEU A 306 -8.83 1.37 0.23
N LYS A 307 -9.32 0.33 -0.46
CA LYS A 307 -8.70 -1.00 -0.41
C LYS A 307 -7.39 -0.94 -1.23
N ALA A 308 -6.27 -1.31 -0.61
CA ALA A 308 -4.96 -1.27 -1.28
C ALA A 308 -4.74 -2.39 -2.30
N SER A 309 -5.68 -3.34 -2.40
CA SER A 309 -5.69 -4.44 -3.36
C SER A 309 -7.00 -4.43 -4.16
N MET A 310 -6.90 -4.70 -5.47
CA MET A 310 -8.06 -4.80 -6.35
C MET A 310 -8.74 -6.15 -6.19
N PHE A 311 -7.95 -7.23 -6.25
CA PHE A 311 -8.45 -8.60 -6.21
C PHE A 311 -7.70 -9.42 -5.16
N SER A 312 -8.39 -10.42 -4.60
CA SER A 312 -7.75 -11.53 -3.91
C SER A 312 -7.77 -12.78 -4.79
N SER A 313 -6.82 -13.69 -4.61
CA SER A 313 -6.80 -14.95 -5.37
C SER A 313 -8.09 -15.75 -5.19
N ARG A 314 -8.66 -15.74 -3.98
CA ARG A 314 -9.95 -16.38 -3.69
C ARG A 314 -11.08 -15.81 -4.55
N GLU A 315 -11.25 -14.49 -4.59
CA GLU A 315 -12.29 -13.84 -5.40
C GLU A 315 -12.14 -14.18 -6.89
N VAL A 316 -10.91 -14.18 -7.42
CA VAL A 316 -10.63 -14.46 -8.82
C VAL A 316 -10.91 -15.93 -9.18
N LEU A 317 -10.46 -16.87 -8.35
CA LEU A 317 -10.65 -18.32 -8.55
C LEU A 317 -12.12 -18.72 -8.41
N GLU A 318 -12.88 -18.04 -7.55
CA GLU A 318 -14.33 -18.23 -7.41
C GLU A 318 -15.15 -17.50 -8.50
N ARG A 319 -14.48 -16.80 -9.44
CA ARG A 319 -15.10 -16.00 -10.50
C ARG A 319 -16.08 -14.93 -9.97
N LYS A 320 -15.69 -14.28 -8.87
CA LYS A 320 -16.46 -13.19 -8.22
C LYS A 320 -15.93 -11.78 -8.54
N VAL A 321 -15.04 -11.68 -9.52
CA VAL A 321 -14.39 -10.43 -9.98
C VAL A 321 -14.93 -9.99 -11.32
#